data_AF-A0AAJ2V9S4-F1
#
_entry.id   AF-A0AAJ2V9S4-F1
#
_cell.length_a   1.000
_cell.length_b   1.000
_cell.length_c   1.000
_cell.angle_alpha   90.00
_cell.angle_beta   90.00
_cell.angle_gamma   90.00
#
_symmetry.space_group_name_H-M   'P 1'
#
loop_
_entity.id
_entity.type
_entity.pdbx_description
1 polymer ?
#
loop_
_entity_poly.entity_id
_entity_poly.type
_entity_poly.pdbx_seq_one_letter_code
_entity_poly.pdbx_strand_id
1 'polypeptide(L)'
;MNEALKDGGPAYPMADPFVVSTPKNEAEVQRLAQGMSLRDHFAGLAMQGICSLHDQWGWATEDIARGAYEMADLMLRAREKEKS
;
A
#
# COMPACT_ATOMS: atom_id res chain seq x y z
N MET A 1 -10.81 -19.17 -3.58
CA MET A 1 -9.36 -18.98 -3.77
C MET A 1 -9.10 -17.52 -3.44
N ASN A 2 -8.55 -17.22 -2.25
CA ASN A 2 -8.34 -15.85 -1.83
C ASN A 2 -7.32 -15.21 -2.77
N GLU A 3 -7.76 -14.23 -3.55
CA GLU A 3 -6.88 -13.26 -4.18
C GLU A 3 -6.07 -12.61 -3.05
N ALA A 4 -4.90 -13.18 -2.77
CA ALA A 4 -3.96 -12.65 -1.80
C ALA A 4 -3.78 -11.17 -2.14
N LEU A 5 -4.08 -10.31 -1.16
CA LEU A 5 -4.04 -8.86 -1.24
C LEU A 5 -2.68 -8.40 -1.78
N LYS A 6 -2.56 -8.28 -3.10
CA LYS A 6 -1.29 -7.96 -3.80
C LYS A 6 -0.74 -6.59 -3.43
N ASP A 7 -1.59 -5.75 -2.85
CA ASP A 7 -1.33 -4.39 -2.40
C ASP A 7 -0.87 -4.32 -0.93
N GLY A 8 -0.70 -5.46 -0.26
CA GLY A 8 -0.24 -5.52 1.13
C GLY A 8 -1.31 -5.29 2.19
N GLY A 9 -2.59 -5.18 1.78
CA GLY A 9 -3.72 -4.88 2.67
C GLY A 9 -3.86 -3.40 3.02
N PRO A 10 -4.75 -3.02 3.95
CA PRO A 10 -4.98 -1.62 4.31
C PRO A 10 -3.74 -1.00 4.99
N ALA A 11 -3.39 0.23 4.61
CA ALA A 11 -2.23 0.96 5.16
C ALA A 11 -2.35 1.23 6.67
N TYR A 12 -3.57 1.52 7.12
CA TYR A 12 -3.92 1.72 8.53
C TYR A 12 -5.02 0.71 8.89
N PRO A 13 -4.64 -0.54 9.23
CA PRO A 13 -5.63 -1.55 9.57
C PRO A 13 -6.38 -1.10 10.83
N MET A 14 -7.70 -0.97 10.72
CA MET A 14 -8.55 -0.80 11.89
C MET A 14 -8.52 -2.10 12.69
N ALA A 15 -7.72 -2.15 13.75
CA ALA A 15 -7.82 -3.16 14.78
C ALA A 15 -9.05 -2.86 15.64
N ASP A 16 -10.25 -3.01 15.07
CA ASP A 16 -11.45 -2.99 15.86
C ASP A 16 -11.40 -4.20 16.81
N PRO A 17 -11.43 -4.02 18.15
CA PRO A 17 -11.46 -5.12 19.10
C PRO A 17 -12.63 -6.08 18.89
N PHE A 18 -13.69 -5.65 18.18
CA PHE A 18 -14.84 -6.48 17.79
C PHE A 18 -14.68 -7.19 16.44
N VAL A 19 -13.61 -6.91 15.68
CA VAL A 19 -13.37 -7.51 14.34
C VAL A 19 -12.09 -8.36 14.31
N VAL A 20 -11.58 -8.77 15.47
CA VAL A 20 -10.47 -9.73 15.60
C VAL A 20 -10.86 -11.14 15.12
N SER A 21 -12.15 -11.42 14.95
CA SER A 21 -12.65 -12.66 14.38
C SER A 21 -12.86 -12.51 12.88
N THR A 22 -12.17 -13.34 12.09
CA THR A 22 -12.39 -13.62 10.66
C THR A 22 -13.68 -13.02 10.09
N PRO A 23 -13.61 -12.15 9.06
CA PRO A 23 -14.79 -11.52 8.48
C PRO A 23 -15.82 -12.57 8.08
N LYS A 24 -17.06 -12.38 8.52
CA LYS A 24 -18.15 -13.35 8.38
C LYS A 24 -18.75 -13.35 6.97
N ASN A 25 -18.58 -12.25 6.23
CA ASN A 25 -19.10 -12.08 4.88
C ASN A 25 -18.27 -11.09 4.06
N GLU A 26 -18.53 -11.06 2.74
CA GLU A 26 -17.83 -10.17 1.79
C GLU A 26 -18.04 -8.68 2.08
N ALA A 27 -19.20 -8.29 2.61
CA ALA A 27 -19.47 -6.90 2.97
C ALA A 27 -18.58 -6.43 4.14
N GLU A 28 -18.26 -7.33 5.07
CA GLU A 28 -17.34 -7.08 6.18
C GLU A 28 -15.88 -7.04 5.70
N VAL A 29 -15.50 -7.89 4.74
CA VAL A 29 -14.19 -7.80 4.06
C VAL A 29 -14.04 -6.44 3.38
N GLN A 30 -15.04 -6.01 2.61
CA GLN A 30 -15.02 -4.70 1.95
C GLN A 30 -14.95 -3.58 2.96
N ARG A 31 -15.70 -3.65 4.06
CA ARG A 31 -15.68 -2.65 5.13
C ARG A 31 -14.32 -2.58 5.82
N LEU A 32 -13.64 -3.70 6.04
CA LEU A 32 -12.29 -3.75 6.61
C LEU A 32 -11.21 -3.31 5.62
N ALA A 33 -11.45 -3.51 4.33
CA ALA A 33 -10.64 -3.00 3.25
C ALA A 33 -10.97 -1.54 2.90
N GLN A 34 -11.92 -0.88 3.57
CA GLN A 34 -12.20 0.55 3.36
C GLN A 34 -11.00 1.37 3.84
N GLY A 35 -10.33 2.02 2.90
CA GLY A 35 -9.15 2.84 3.16
C GLY A 35 -8.19 2.86 1.98
N MET A 36 -7.01 3.41 2.21
CA MET A 36 -5.90 3.39 1.25
C MET A 36 -5.15 2.05 1.39
N SER A 37 -4.76 1.41 0.28
CA SER A 37 -3.92 0.22 0.32
C SER A 37 -2.51 0.57 0.83
N LEU A 38 -1.79 -0.40 1.38
CA LEU A 38 -0.42 -0.22 1.85
C LEU A 38 0.51 0.17 0.67
N ARG A 39 0.24 -0.38 -0.52
CA ARG A 39 0.88 0.01 -1.77
C ARG A 39 0.70 1.49 -2.08
N ASP A 40 -0.54 1.99 -2.06
CA ASP A 40 -0.84 3.40 -2.37
C ASP A 40 -0.24 4.33 -1.32
N HIS A 41 -0.18 3.90 -0.06
CA HIS A 41 0.46 4.66 1.00
C HIS A 41 1.97 4.80 0.78
N PHE A 42 2.68 3.71 0.50
CA PHE A 42 4.11 3.75 0.18
C PHE A 42 4.40 4.56 -1.09
N ALA A 43 3.57 4.42 -2.12
CA ALA A 43 3.70 5.23 -3.33
C ALA A 43 3.52 6.73 -3.01
N GLY A 44 2.53 7.08 -2.19
CA GLY A 44 2.32 8.46 -1.75
C GLY A 44 3.52 9.05 -1.01
N LEU A 45 4.14 8.28 -0.10
CA LEU A 45 5.34 8.70 0.61
C LEU A 45 6.55 8.88 -0.31
N ALA A 46 6.76 7.95 -1.25
CA ALA A 46 7.82 8.05 -2.25
C ALA A 46 7.65 9.28 -3.15
N MET A 47 6.43 9.47 -3.68
CA MET A 47 6.08 10.64 -4.49
C MET A 47 6.28 11.94 -3.71
N GLN A 48 5.87 12.01 -2.44
CA GLN A 48 6.07 13.19 -1.59
C GLN A 48 7.57 13.52 -1.44
N GLY A 49 8.41 12.51 -1.24
CA GLY A 49 9.87 12.68 -1.19
C GLY A 49 10.44 13.23 -2.49
N ILE A 50 10.08 12.62 -3.63
CA ILE A 50 10.57 13.05 -4.95
C ILE A 50 10.12 14.48 -5.27
N CYS A 51 8.84 14.80 -5.07
CA CYS A 51 8.27 16.11 -5.35
C CYS A 51 8.73 17.22 -4.38
N SER A 52 9.35 16.86 -3.25
CA SER A 52 9.91 17.85 -2.31
C SER A 52 11.17 18.53 -2.84
N LEU A 53 11.82 17.95 -3.86
CA LEU A 53 13.04 18.46 -4.46
C LEU A 53 12.72 19.46 -5.56
N HIS A 54 13.54 20.51 -5.67
CA HIS A 54 13.29 21.60 -6.62
C HIS A 54 13.25 21.12 -8.08
N ASP A 55 14.05 20.10 -8.39
CA ASP A 55 14.20 19.53 -9.73
C ASP A 55 13.44 18.21 -9.90
N GLN A 56 12.82 17.69 -8.83
CA GLN A 56 12.14 16.39 -8.82
C GLN A 56 13.03 15.26 -9.38
N TRP A 57 14.35 15.32 -9.12
CA TRP A 57 15.37 14.44 -9.73
C TRP A 57 15.46 14.51 -11.28
N GLY A 58 14.93 15.56 -11.87
CA GLY A 58 14.80 15.71 -13.32
C GLY A 58 13.77 14.79 -13.95
N TRP A 59 12.88 14.17 -13.16
CA TRP A 59 11.86 13.26 -13.65
C TRP A 59 10.63 14.01 -14.15
N ALA A 60 10.00 13.49 -15.20
CA ALA A 60 8.67 13.92 -15.59
C ALA A 60 7.62 13.37 -14.61
N THR A 61 6.46 14.02 -14.50
CA THR A 61 5.37 13.61 -13.60
C THR A 61 4.99 12.14 -13.77
N GLU A 62 4.94 11.65 -15.01
CA GLU A 62 4.65 10.25 -15.34
C GLU A 62 5.71 9.29 -14.79
N ASP A 63 6.98 9.70 -14.80
CA ASP A 63 8.11 8.91 -14.29
C ASP A 63 8.10 8.88 -12.75
N ILE A 64 7.71 9.99 -12.11
CA ILE A 64 7.51 10.06 -10.65
C ILE A 64 6.42 9.09 -10.21
N ALA A 65 5.28 9.10 -10.88
CA ALA A 65 4.19 8.18 -10.58
C ALA A 65 4.64 6.72 -10.73
N ARG A 66 5.33 6.40 -11.83
CA ARG A 66 5.85 5.04 -12.08
C ARG A 66 6.87 4.62 -11.01
N GLY A 67 7.84 5.46 -10.71
CA GLY A 67 8.89 5.18 -9.73
C GLY A 67 8.35 5.03 -8.31
N ALA A 68 7.33 5.83 -7.94
CA ALA A 68 6.68 5.74 -6.65
C ALA A 68 5.99 4.37 -6.43
N TYR A 69 5.27 3.87 -7.43
CA TYR A 69 4.67 2.54 -7.36
C TYR A 69 5.71 1.41 -7.40
N GLU A 70 6.80 1.58 -8.15
CA GLU A 70 7.90 0.61 -8.16
C GLU A 70 8.58 0.50 -6.79
N MET A 71 8.82 1.63 -6.12
CA MET A 71 9.31 1.66 -4.74
C MET A 71 8.34 0.96 -3.78
N ALA A 72 7.04 1.22 -3.89
CA ALA A 72 6.02 0.57 -3.07
C ALA A 72 6.04 -0.96 -3.26
N ASP A 73 6.10 -1.43 -4.51
CA ASP A 73 6.14 -2.86 -4.84
C ASP A 73 7.43 -3.52 -4.31
N LEU A 74 8.57 -2.82 -4.34
CA LEU A 74 9.82 -3.30 -3.74
C LEU A 74 9.73 -3.43 -2.22
N MET A 75 9.09 -2.47 -1.53
CA MET A 75 8.89 -2.52 -0.08
C MET A 75 7.99 -3.70 0.33
N LEU A 76 6.92 -3.96 -0.43
CA LEU A 76 6.05 -5.11 -0.19
C LEU A 76 6.81 -6.44 -0.36
N ARG A 77 7.61 -6.56 -1.43
CA ARG A 77 8.44 -7.75 -1.67
C ARG A 77 9.50 -7.95 -0.58
N ALA A 78 10.12 -6.86 -0.09
CA ALA A 78 11.09 -6.94 0.99
C ALA A 78 10.44 -7.49 2.27
N ARG A 79 9.23 -7.02 2.60
CA ARG A 79 8.44 -7.50 3.75
C ARG A 79 8.05 -8.97 3.64
N GLU A 80 7.75 -9.48 2.43
CA GLU A 80 7.46 -10.90 2.24
C GLU A 80 8.68 -11.78 2.49
N LYS A 81 9.87 -11.32 2.11
CA LYS A 81 11.13 -12.06 2.34
C LYS A 81 11.51 -12.16 3.81
N GLU A 82 11.21 -11.14 4.62
CA GLU A 82 11.47 -11.16 6.08
C GLU A 82 10.55 -12.12 6.85
N LYS A 83 9.45 -12.59 6.24
CA LYS A 83 8.52 -13.54 6.86
C LYS A 83 8.87 -15.02 6.62
N SER A 84 9.97 -15.31 5.91
CA SER A 84 10.46 -16.67 5.64
C SER A 84 11.70 -17.00 6.46
#